data_AF-A0A9D4EHU7-F1
#
_entry.id   AF-A0A9D4EHU7-F1
#
_cell.length_a   1.000
_cell.length_b   1.000
_cell.length_c   1.000
_cell.angle_alpha   90.00
_cell.angle_beta   90.00
_cell.angle_gamma   90.00
#
_symmetry.space_group_name_H-M   'P 1'
#
loop_
_entity.id
_entity.type
_entity.pdbx_description
1 polymer ?
#
loop_
_entity_poly.entity_id
_entity_poly.type
_entity_poly.pdbx_seq_one_letter_code
_entity_poly.pdbx_strand_id
1 'polypeptide(L)'
;MMFTYNLCVLAMILSLWTGVSRGQCPEKCYCDGHRVRCRGQQLSTIPLSLSNATILDLSMSMLESLPEDAFKGWPNLTGLDLSSNRLRNISRATFRGLAKLRWLYLTSNTLEYIDDGAFEGMSDLEQLNLHDNRLRNISRETFIGLAKLRIL
;
A
#
# COMPACT_ATOMS: atom_id res chain seq x y z
N MET A 1 21.05 34.85 -46.65
CA MET A 1 20.62 33.45 -46.83
C MET A 1 20.26 32.87 -45.47
N MET A 2 19.09 32.22 -45.39
CA MET A 2 18.45 31.53 -44.24
C MET A 2 19.39 30.51 -43.56
N PHE A 3 19.30 30.05 -42.30
CA PHE A 3 18.23 29.55 -41.39
C PHE A 3 18.75 29.70 -39.93
N THR A 4 18.07 30.10 -38.85
CA THR A 4 16.97 29.54 -37.99
C THR A 4 17.19 28.18 -37.29
N TYR A 5 17.23 28.21 -35.92
CA TYR A 5 17.05 27.18 -34.86
C TYR A 5 18.09 26.02 -34.77
N ASN A 6 18.58 25.50 -33.62
CA ASN A 6 18.03 25.35 -32.26
C ASN A 6 19.17 25.17 -31.20
N LEU A 7 19.05 25.84 -30.05
CA LEU A 7 19.83 25.56 -28.82
C LEU A 7 19.35 24.24 -28.21
N CYS A 8 20.04 23.11 -28.39
CA CYS A 8 19.74 21.92 -27.56
C CYS A 8 20.86 20.86 -27.40
N VAL A 9 22.14 21.16 -27.67
CA VAL A 9 23.18 20.10 -27.67
C VAL A 9 24.38 20.36 -26.75
N LEU A 10 24.38 21.40 -25.90
CA LEU A 10 25.56 21.72 -25.08
C LEU A 10 25.26 21.90 -23.58
N ALA A 11 24.45 21.02 -23.00
CA ALA A 11 24.32 20.87 -21.53
C ALA A 11 24.76 19.48 -21.04
N MET A 12 25.77 18.88 -21.68
CA MET A 12 26.26 17.53 -21.38
C MET A 12 27.56 17.50 -20.56
N ILE A 13 27.95 18.58 -19.88
CA ILE A 13 29.11 18.57 -18.97
C ILE A 13 28.81 19.47 -17.76
N LEU A 14 28.37 18.88 -16.64
CA LEU A 14 28.58 19.29 -15.22
C LEU A 14 27.58 18.60 -14.28
N SER A 15 27.69 17.27 -14.15
CA SER A 15 27.31 16.57 -12.92
C SER A 15 28.12 15.27 -12.78
N LEU A 16 29.44 15.42 -12.74
CA LEU A 16 30.29 14.40 -12.13
C LEU A 16 30.10 14.53 -10.61
N TRP A 17 29.60 13.46 -9.98
CA TRP A 17 29.31 13.26 -8.55
C TRP A 17 27.98 13.82 -8.01
N THR A 18 26.90 13.08 -8.25
CA THR A 18 26.07 12.56 -7.14
C THR A 18 25.61 11.15 -7.52
N GLY A 19 26.17 10.14 -6.85
CA GLY A 19 25.62 8.80 -6.91
C GLY A 19 24.20 8.82 -6.34
N VAL A 20 23.19 8.65 -7.19
CA VAL A 20 21.86 8.22 -6.77
C VAL A 20 21.33 7.30 -7.86
N SER A 21 21.14 6.03 -7.50
CA SER A 21 20.49 5.02 -8.33
C SER A 21 19.08 5.50 -8.75
N ARG A 22 18.95 6.03 -9.96
CA ARG A 22 17.66 6.11 -10.65
C ARG A 22 17.22 4.68 -10.97
N GLY A 23 16.17 4.17 -10.32
CA GLY A 23 15.41 3.03 -10.86
C GLY A 23 15.01 1.93 -9.89
N GLN A 24 14.11 2.22 -8.95
CA GLN A 24 13.32 1.17 -8.29
C GLN A 24 11.91 1.61 -7.85
N CYS A 25 11.58 2.90 -7.79
CA CYS A 25 10.23 3.28 -7.36
C CYS A 25 9.19 3.00 -8.46
N PRO A 26 8.00 2.45 -8.13
CA PRO A 26 6.93 2.29 -9.11
C PRO A 26 6.54 3.63 -9.75
N GLU A 27 6.20 3.60 -11.04
CA GLU A 27 6.02 4.81 -11.88
C GLU A 27 4.99 5.81 -11.33
N LYS A 28 3.92 5.31 -10.69
CA LYS A 28 2.86 6.12 -10.08
C LYS A 28 3.09 6.40 -8.59
N CYS A 29 4.28 6.13 -8.07
CA CYS A 29 4.55 6.21 -6.64
C CYS A 29 5.76 7.10 -6.37
N TYR A 30 5.80 7.60 -5.15
CA TYR A 30 6.92 8.31 -4.57
C TYR A 30 7.52 7.46 -3.46
N CYS A 31 8.84 7.24 -3.51
CA CYS A 31 9.56 6.42 -2.56
C CYS A 31 10.53 7.27 -1.74
N ASP A 32 10.52 7.05 -0.42
CA ASP A 32 11.32 7.79 0.55
C ASP A 32 11.77 6.84 1.67
N GLY A 33 13.05 6.47 1.62
CA GLY A 33 13.61 5.40 2.46
C GLY A 33 12.88 4.08 2.24
N HIS A 34 12.24 3.58 3.30
CA HIS A 34 11.46 2.33 3.29
C HIS A 34 9.96 2.53 3.03
N ARG A 35 9.55 3.76 2.65
CA ARG A 35 8.15 4.11 2.40
C ARG A 35 7.87 4.17 0.91
N VAL A 36 6.79 3.54 0.48
CA VAL A 36 6.25 3.65 -0.88
C VAL A 36 4.88 4.31 -0.78
N ARG A 37 4.73 5.50 -1.37
CA ARG A 37 3.49 6.28 -1.35
C ARG A 37 2.93 6.37 -2.77
N CYS A 38 1.74 5.84 -2.99
CA CYS A 38 1.05 5.85 -4.28
C CYS A 38 -0.31 6.58 -4.20
N ARG A 39 -0.47 7.42 -3.17
CA ARG A 39 -1.72 8.10 -2.83
C ARG A 39 -2.24 8.98 -3.97
N GLY A 40 -3.56 9.00 -4.15
CA GLY A 40 -4.23 9.90 -5.10
C GLY A 40 -4.10 9.47 -6.56
N GLN A 41 -3.59 8.28 -6.82
CA GLN A 41 -3.40 7.74 -8.17
C GLN A 41 -4.48 6.72 -8.48
N GLN A 42 -4.97 6.70 -9.72
CA GLN A 42 -5.83 5.61 -10.17
C GLN A 42 -4.96 4.37 -10.40
N LEU A 43 -4.92 3.51 -9.40
CA LEU A 43 -4.21 2.25 -9.42
C LEU A 43 -5.16 1.15 -9.93
N SER A 44 -4.77 0.49 -11.01
CA SER A 44 -5.46 -0.70 -11.52
C SER A 44 -5.02 -1.98 -10.80
N THR A 45 -3.82 -1.96 -10.21
CA THR A 45 -3.19 -3.10 -9.53
C THR A 45 -2.31 -2.59 -8.39
N ILE A 46 -2.02 -3.49 -7.44
CA ILE A 46 -1.00 -3.23 -6.41
C ILE A 46 0.37 -3.06 -7.08
N PRO A 47 1.17 -2.04 -6.70
CA PRO A 47 2.49 -1.83 -7.28
C PRO A 47 3.44 -2.99 -6.96
N LEU A 48 4.47 -3.15 -7.80
CA LEU A 48 5.54 -4.11 -7.56
C LEU A 48 6.23 -3.81 -6.22
N SER A 49 6.46 -4.85 -5.43
CA SER A 49 7.16 -4.74 -4.16
C SER A 49 8.63 -4.39 -4.32
N LEU A 50 9.11 -3.56 -3.39
CA LEU A 50 10.53 -3.25 -3.24
C LEU A 50 11.04 -4.01 -2.00
N SER A 51 12.15 -4.73 -2.16
CA SER A 51 12.68 -5.69 -1.18
C SER A 51 12.89 -5.11 0.23
N ASN A 52 13.09 -3.79 0.33
CA ASN A 52 13.34 -3.09 1.57
C ASN A 52 12.14 -2.27 2.09
N ALA A 53 11.00 -2.24 1.40
CA ALA A 53 9.88 -1.40 1.81
C ALA A 53 9.17 -1.98 3.04
N THR A 54 8.89 -1.12 4.02
CA THR A 54 8.21 -1.48 5.28
C THR A 54 6.89 -0.74 5.47
N ILE A 55 6.64 0.30 4.69
CA ILE A 55 5.39 1.07 4.72
C ILE A 55 4.90 1.25 3.29
N LEU A 56 3.63 0.90 3.06
CA LEU A 56 2.94 1.08 1.79
C LEU A 56 1.69 1.94 2.01
N ASP A 57 1.63 3.08 1.35
CA ASP A 57 0.47 3.97 1.34
C ASP A 57 -0.21 3.92 -0.03
N LEU A 58 -1.39 3.30 -0.04
CA LEU A 58 -2.31 3.18 -1.17
C LEU A 58 -3.61 3.95 -0.92
N SER A 59 -3.58 4.90 0.02
CA SER A 59 -4.77 5.68 0.36
C SER A 59 -5.26 6.51 -0.84
N MET A 60 -6.55 6.82 -0.89
CA MET A 60 -7.13 7.66 -1.96
C MET A 60 -6.81 7.17 -3.40
N SER A 61 -6.68 5.86 -3.61
CA SER A 61 -6.28 5.28 -4.91
C SER A 61 -7.45 4.69 -5.71
N MET A 62 -8.68 4.95 -5.25
CA MET A 62 -9.94 4.49 -5.86
C MET A 62 -10.03 2.95 -6.02
N LEU A 63 -9.32 2.19 -5.19
CA LEU A 63 -9.34 0.73 -5.26
C LEU A 63 -10.73 0.21 -4.90
N GLU A 64 -11.34 -0.60 -5.77
CA GLU A 64 -12.67 -1.18 -5.55
C GLU A 64 -12.61 -2.60 -4.98
N SER A 65 -11.51 -3.30 -5.26
CA SER A 65 -11.22 -4.65 -4.76
C SER A 65 -9.72 -4.87 -4.61
N LEU A 66 -9.38 -5.90 -3.84
CA LEU A 66 -8.02 -6.41 -3.71
C LEU A 66 -8.01 -7.86 -4.17
N PRO A 67 -7.06 -8.28 -5.02
CA PRO A 67 -6.93 -9.68 -5.39
C PRO A 67 -6.53 -10.53 -4.17
N GLU A 68 -6.72 -11.85 -4.27
CA GLU A 68 -6.13 -12.77 -3.31
C GLU A 68 -4.60 -12.62 -3.31
N ASP A 69 -3.96 -12.80 -2.15
CA ASP A 69 -2.51 -12.66 -2.01
C ASP A 69 -1.97 -11.27 -2.47
N ALA A 70 -2.81 -10.23 -2.47
CA ALA A 70 -2.50 -8.88 -2.98
C ALA A 70 -1.14 -8.32 -2.52
N PHE A 71 -0.74 -8.66 -1.29
CA PHE A 71 0.47 -8.15 -0.66
C PHE A 71 1.55 -9.21 -0.43
N LYS A 72 1.46 -10.37 -1.07
CA LYS A 72 2.46 -11.46 -0.94
C LYS A 72 3.87 -11.05 -1.33
N GLY A 73 3.99 -10.10 -2.26
CA GLY A 73 5.28 -9.51 -2.63
C GLY A 73 5.91 -8.65 -1.52
N TRP A 74 5.17 -8.28 -0.47
CA TRP A 74 5.54 -7.28 0.52
C TRP A 74 5.76 -7.86 1.93
N PRO A 75 6.67 -8.84 2.12
CA PRO A 75 6.78 -9.61 3.36
C PRO A 75 7.32 -8.83 4.56
N ASN A 76 7.85 -7.62 4.33
CA ASN A 76 8.45 -6.76 5.35
C ASN A 76 7.56 -5.59 5.76
N LEU A 77 6.30 -5.54 5.28
CA LEU A 77 5.39 -4.47 5.68
C LEU A 77 5.13 -4.52 7.19
N THR A 78 5.36 -3.37 7.79
CA THR A 78 4.99 -3.03 9.16
C THR A 78 3.79 -2.08 9.18
N GLY A 79 3.48 -1.45 8.05
CA GLY A 79 2.41 -0.49 7.92
C GLY A 79 1.78 -0.49 6.54
N LEU A 80 0.44 -0.51 6.50
CA LEU A 80 -0.34 -0.49 5.27
C LEU A 80 -1.52 0.48 5.42
N ASP A 81 -1.55 1.48 4.56
CA ASP A 81 -2.67 2.42 4.47
C ASP A 81 -3.49 2.14 3.21
N LEU A 82 -4.73 1.72 3.39
CA LEU A 82 -5.75 1.49 2.37
C LEU A 82 -6.96 2.41 2.56
N SER A 83 -6.81 3.47 3.35
CA SER A 83 -7.89 4.40 3.66
C SER A 83 -8.40 5.17 2.44
N SER A 84 -9.64 5.65 2.51
CA SER A 84 -10.27 6.46 1.45
C SER A 84 -10.25 5.78 0.06
N ASN A 85 -10.42 4.46 0.03
CA ASN A 85 -10.65 3.69 -1.19
C ASN A 85 -12.16 3.35 -1.31
N ARG A 86 -12.51 2.38 -2.16
CA ARG A 86 -13.88 1.93 -2.41
C ARG A 86 -14.03 0.43 -2.17
N LEU A 87 -13.22 -0.12 -1.27
CA LEU A 87 -13.23 -1.54 -0.96
C LEU A 87 -14.59 -1.91 -0.37
N ARG A 88 -15.18 -3.01 -0.84
CA ARG A 88 -16.49 -3.52 -0.38
C ARG A 88 -16.39 -4.71 0.57
N ASN A 89 -15.31 -5.48 0.47
CA ASN A 89 -15.03 -6.61 1.34
C ASN A 89 -13.53 -6.79 1.53
N ILE A 90 -13.18 -7.58 2.53
CA ILE A 90 -11.84 -8.14 2.74
C ILE A 90 -11.99 -9.64 2.85
N SER A 91 -11.24 -10.39 2.05
CA SER A 91 -11.28 -11.86 2.07
C SER A 91 -10.21 -12.45 2.97
N ARG A 92 -10.37 -13.73 3.33
CA ARG A 92 -9.35 -14.51 4.07
C ARG A 92 -7.96 -14.50 3.42
N ALA A 93 -7.90 -14.34 2.09
CA ALA A 93 -6.66 -14.40 1.35
C ALA A 93 -6.01 -13.04 1.11
N THR A 94 -6.70 -11.92 1.38
CA THR A 94 -6.22 -10.57 1.01
C THR A 94 -4.88 -10.22 1.66
N PHE A 95 -4.70 -10.51 2.96
CA PHE A 95 -3.54 -10.09 3.75
C PHE A 95 -2.55 -11.21 4.10
N ARG A 96 -2.65 -12.36 3.41
CA ARG A 96 -1.73 -13.49 3.64
C ARG A 96 -0.27 -13.07 3.47
N GLY A 97 0.57 -13.50 4.41
CA GLY A 97 2.00 -13.23 4.41
C GLY A 97 2.41 -11.92 5.10
N LEU A 98 1.47 -11.10 5.56
CA LEU A 98 1.74 -9.85 6.29
C LEU A 98 2.00 -10.07 7.80
N ALA A 99 2.83 -11.06 8.14
CA ALA A 99 3.07 -11.47 9.53
C ALA A 99 3.72 -10.39 10.41
N LYS A 100 4.40 -9.41 9.80
CA LYS A 100 5.11 -8.31 10.49
C LYS A 100 4.29 -7.03 10.58
N LEU A 101 3.05 -7.02 10.06
CA LEU A 101 2.24 -5.81 9.98
C LEU A 101 1.83 -5.37 11.38
N ARG A 102 2.10 -4.10 11.71
CA ARG A 102 1.81 -3.52 13.03
C ARG A 102 0.59 -2.60 13.00
N TRP A 103 0.35 -1.94 11.87
CA TRP A 103 -0.84 -1.13 11.68
C TRP A 103 -1.45 -1.31 10.28
N LEU A 104 -2.77 -1.37 10.24
CA LEU A 104 -3.58 -1.47 9.04
C LEU A 104 -4.72 -0.47 9.10
N TYR A 105 -4.74 0.47 8.15
CA TYR A 105 -5.82 1.45 8.04
C TYR A 105 -6.72 1.15 6.85
N LEU A 106 -8.00 0.93 7.14
CA LEU A 106 -9.08 0.68 6.18
C LEU A 106 -10.19 1.74 6.31
N THR A 107 -9.89 2.86 6.97
CA THR A 107 -10.82 3.96 7.25
C THR A 107 -11.43 4.53 5.98
N SER A 108 -12.70 4.93 6.04
CA SER A 108 -13.40 5.59 4.92
C SER A 108 -13.40 4.75 3.64
N ASN A 109 -13.72 3.46 3.77
CA ASN A 109 -14.04 2.57 2.65
C ASN A 109 -15.56 2.32 2.63
N THR A 110 -16.00 1.33 1.85
CA THR A 110 -17.40 0.89 1.81
C THR A 110 -17.53 -0.56 2.25
N LEU A 111 -16.70 -1.02 3.19
CA LEU A 111 -16.70 -2.42 3.60
C LEU A 111 -18.06 -2.80 4.20
N GLU A 112 -18.70 -3.80 3.61
CA GLU A 112 -19.99 -4.34 4.07
C GLU A 112 -19.80 -5.58 4.94
N TYR A 113 -18.76 -6.37 4.65
CA TYR A 113 -18.37 -7.55 5.42
C TYR A 113 -16.85 -7.77 5.35
N ILE A 114 -16.35 -8.53 6.32
CA ILE A 114 -14.97 -9.02 6.40
C ILE A 114 -15.07 -10.51 6.68
N ASP A 115 -14.41 -11.34 5.89
CA ASP A 115 -14.44 -12.79 6.07
C ASP A 115 -13.84 -13.21 7.42
N ASP A 116 -14.34 -14.29 8.00
CA ASP A 116 -13.72 -14.93 9.14
C ASP A 116 -12.29 -15.35 8.79
N GLY A 117 -11.33 -15.02 9.65
CA GLY A 117 -9.91 -15.24 9.39
C GLY A 117 -9.26 -14.28 8.38
N ALA A 118 -9.90 -13.17 7.99
CA ALA A 118 -9.30 -12.13 7.13
C ALA A 118 -7.92 -11.63 7.60
N PHE A 119 -7.68 -11.65 8.91
CA PHE A 119 -6.42 -11.21 9.52
C PHE A 119 -5.60 -12.36 10.11
N GLU A 120 -5.88 -13.61 9.71
CA GLU A 120 -5.19 -14.79 10.19
C GLU A 120 -3.67 -14.71 9.91
N GLY A 121 -2.86 -14.97 10.93
CA GLY A 121 -1.39 -14.90 10.84
C GLY A 121 -0.78 -13.51 11.03
N MET A 122 -1.59 -12.45 11.20
CA MET A 122 -1.10 -11.09 11.51
C MET A 122 -0.91 -10.89 13.03
N SER A 123 -0.14 -11.77 13.67
CA SER A 123 0.02 -11.80 15.14
C SER A 123 0.72 -10.56 15.73
N ASP A 124 1.42 -9.79 14.89
CA ASP A 124 2.08 -8.54 15.27
C ASP A 124 1.19 -7.28 15.12
N LEU A 125 -0.06 -7.42 14.65
CA LEU A 125 -0.94 -6.28 14.44
C LEU A 125 -1.32 -5.64 15.78
N GLU A 126 -1.03 -4.34 15.90
CA GLU A 126 -1.29 -3.53 17.10
C GLU A 126 -2.48 -2.59 16.88
N GLN A 127 -2.66 -2.11 15.65
CA GLN A 127 -3.68 -1.14 15.28
C GLN A 127 -4.41 -1.58 14.01
N LEU A 128 -5.72 -1.69 14.10
CA LEU A 128 -6.61 -1.89 12.96
C LEU A 128 -7.61 -0.74 12.99
N ASN A 129 -7.80 -0.02 11.89
CA ASN A 129 -8.81 1.03 11.85
C ASN A 129 -9.86 0.71 10.77
N LEU A 130 -11.08 0.43 11.23
CA LEU A 130 -12.24 0.12 10.39
C LEU A 130 -13.28 1.25 10.38
N HIS A 131 -12.96 2.42 10.92
CA HIS A 131 -13.89 3.55 11.01
C HIS A 131 -14.41 4.00 9.64
N ASP A 132 -15.58 4.64 9.61
CA ASP A 132 -16.24 5.10 8.38
C ASP A 132 -16.39 4.01 7.30
N ASN A 133 -16.86 2.83 7.70
CA ASN A 133 -17.26 1.75 6.80
C ASN A 133 -18.77 1.46 6.92
N ARG A 134 -19.26 0.45 6.19
CA ARG A 134 -20.67 0.05 6.18
C ARG A 134 -20.89 -1.32 6.84
N LEU A 135 -19.97 -1.70 7.72
CA LEU A 135 -19.97 -2.98 8.41
C LEU A 135 -21.19 -3.05 9.31
N ARG A 136 -22.05 -4.05 9.09
CA ARG A 136 -23.25 -4.27 9.91
C ARG A 136 -22.97 -5.23 11.05
N ASN A 137 -22.30 -6.33 10.73
CA ASN A 137 -21.92 -7.38 11.68
C ASN A 137 -20.44 -7.72 11.47
N ILE A 138 -19.72 -7.89 12.57
CA ILE A 138 -18.35 -8.43 12.56
C ILE A 138 -18.33 -9.61 13.52
N SER A 139 -17.83 -10.74 13.04
CA SER A 139 -17.70 -11.97 13.83
C SER A 139 -16.49 -11.88 14.76
N ARG A 140 -16.55 -12.58 15.91
CA ARG A 140 -15.36 -12.78 16.76
C ARG A 140 -14.25 -13.52 16.02
N GLU A 141 -14.61 -14.38 15.06
CA GLU A 141 -13.69 -15.18 14.26
C GLU A 141 -12.86 -14.32 13.30
N THR A 142 -13.32 -13.10 12.99
CA THR A 142 -12.57 -12.11 12.20
C THR A 142 -11.25 -11.73 12.88
N PHE A 143 -11.20 -11.64 14.21
CA PHE A 143 -10.06 -11.14 14.96
C PHE A 143 -9.20 -12.22 15.63
N ILE A 144 -9.42 -13.50 15.29
CA ILE A 144 -8.64 -14.60 15.85
C ILE A 144 -7.16 -14.44 15.51
N GLY A 145 -6.30 -14.67 16.50
CA GLY A 145 -4.85 -14.63 16.35
C GLY A 145 -4.23 -13.23 16.45
N LEU A 146 -5.04 -12.17 16.56
CA LEU A 146 -4.56 -10.79 16.73
C LEU A 146 -4.17 -10.48 18.19
N ALA A 147 -3.21 -11.23 18.73
CA ALA A 147 -2.85 -11.21 20.15
C ALA A 147 -2.30 -9.86 20.66
N LYS A 148 -1.81 -8.99 19.76
CA LYS A 148 -1.24 -7.68 20.10
C LYS A 148 -2.17 -6.51 19.81
N LEU A 149 -3.37 -6.77 19.29
CA LEU A 149 -4.30 -5.72 18.89
C LEU A 149 -4.75 -4.94 20.13
N ARG A 150 -4.54 -3.61 20.09
CA ARG A 150 -4.88 -2.70 21.20
C ARG A 150 -5.75 -1.53 20.78
N ILE A 151 -5.78 -1.22 19.48
CA ILE A 151 -6.58 -0.14 18.88
C ILE A 151 -7.37 -0.76 17.72
N LEU A 152 -8.70 -0.65 17.79
CA LEU A 152 -9.66 -1.13 16.80
C LEU A 152 -10.64 0.00 16.42
#